data_AF-A0A3S9CQ64-F1
#
_entry.id   AF-A0A3S9CQ64-F1
#
_cell.length_a   1.000
_cell.length_b   1.000
_cell.length_c   1.000
_cell.angle_alpha   90.00
_cell.angle_beta   90.00
_cell.angle_gamma   90.00
#
_symmetry.space_group_name_H-M   'P 1'
#
loop_
_entity.id
_entity.type
_entity.pdbx_description
1 polymer ?
#
loop_
_entity_poly.entity_id
_entity_poly.type
_entity_poly.pdbx_seq_one_letter_code
_entity_poly.pdbx_strand_id
1 'polypeptide(L)' 'MTGIRNLPRIIYLPSDATVEANQARLALGQPSFALVSFWRKTRGFPESFKGNGRNRFLLTDQLAKWIEQQGARCIRI' A
#
# COMPACT_ATOMS: atom_id res chain seq x y z
N MET A 1 -15.95 6.93 11.65
CA MET A 1 -14.66 6.59 11.02
C MET A 1 -14.76 5.20 10.39
N THR A 2 -15.10 5.09 9.11
CA THR A 2 -15.13 3.80 8.41
C THR A 2 -13.75 3.55 7.79
N GLY A 3 -13.00 2.65 8.43
CA GLY A 3 -11.82 2.04 7.83
C GLY A 3 -12.17 1.40 6.49
N ILE A 4 -11.19 1.32 5.60
CA ILE A 4 -11.35 0.63 4.31
C ILE A 4 -11.75 -0.82 4.63
N ARG A 5 -13.03 -1.15 4.46
CA ARG A 5 -13.61 -2.45 4.82
C ARG A 5 -12.90 -3.66 4.17
N ASN A 6 -12.10 -3.42 3.13
CA ASN A 6 -11.44 -4.44 2.33
C ASN A 6 -9.93 -4.59 2.63
N LEU A 7 -9.38 -3.82 3.57
CA LEU A 7 -7.97 -3.93 3.94
C LEU A 7 -7.77 -5.12 4.89
N PRO A 8 -6.81 -6.04 4.64
CA PRO A 8 -6.46 -7.07 5.60
C PRO A 8 -6.06 -6.45 6.95
N ARG A 9 -6.42 -7.10 8.06
CA ARG A 9 -6.11 -6.60 9.41
C ARG A 9 -4.62 -6.61 9.72
N ILE A 10 -3.88 -7.55 9.14
CA ILE A 10 -2.44 -7.70 9.29
C ILE A 10 -1.85 -7.74 7.88
N ILE A 11 -0.85 -6.91 7.63
CA ILE A 11 -0.21 -6.76 6.32
C ILE A 11 1.29 -6.90 6.50
N TYR A 12 1.88 -7.78 5.70
CA TYR A 12 3.31 -8.00 5.68
C TYR A 12 3.92 -7.19 4.54
N LEU A 13 4.86 -6.33 4.86
CA LEU A 13 5.66 -5.57 3.89
C LEU A 13 7.12 -6.00 3.99
N PRO A 14 7.88 -5.97 2.89
CA PRO A 14 9.32 -6.19 2.95
C PRO A 14 10.00 -5.11 3.79
N SER A 15 11.12 -5.46 4.44
CA SER A 15 11.94 -4.53 5.23
C SER A 15 12.73 -3.53 4.36
N ASP A 16 12.74 -3.72 3.05
CA ASP A 16 13.35 -2.81 2.08
C ASP A 16 12.75 -1.40 2.14
N ALA A 17 13.56 -0.39 1.80
CA ALA A 17 13.11 1.01 1.72
C ALA A 17 11.97 1.22 0.72
N THR A 18 11.83 0.32 -0.26
CA THR A 18 10.85 0.40 -1.33
C THR A 18 10.23 -0.96 -1.58
N VAL A 19 8.94 -0.96 -1.92
CA VAL A 19 8.19 -2.17 -2.30
C VAL A 19 7.64 -1.99 -3.70
N GLU A 20 7.66 -3.05 -4.51
CA GLU A 20 7.05 -3.01 -5.83
C GLU A 20 5.53 -2.81 -5.70
N ALA A 21 4.95 -1.95 -6.55
CA ALA A 21 3.53 -1.63 -6.52
C ALA A 21 2.62 -2.84 -6.71
N ASN A 22 3.07 -3.83 -7.48
CA ASN A 22 2.33 -5.06 -7.63
C ASN A 22 2.37 -5.91 -6.34
N GLN A 23 3.54 -6.06 -5.73
CA GLN A 23 3.70 -6.75 -4.44
C GLN A 23 2.90 -6.06 -3.33
N ALA A 24 2.96 -4.74 -3.24
CA ALA A 24 2.16 -3.95 -2.31
C ALA A 24 0.66 -4.23 -2.50
N ARG A 25 0.16 -4.24 -3.74
CA ARG A 25 -1.24 -4.61 -4.01
C ARG A 25 -1.59 -6.01 -3.56
N LEU A 26 -0.72 -7.00 -3.76
CA LEU A 26 -0.94 -8.36 -3.28
C LEU A 26 -1.08 -8.38 -1.75
N ALA A 27 -0.18 -7.69 -1.04
CA ALA A 27 -0.21 -7.58 0.42
C ALA A 27 -1.48 -6.86 0.94
N LEU A 28 -2.01 -5.90 0.17
CA LEU A 28 -3.24 -5.16 0.50
C LEU A 28 -4.54 -5.92 0.16
N GLY A 29 -4.48 -7.20 -0.24
CA GLY A 29 -5.66 -7.98 -0.59
C GLY A 29 -6.15 -7.77 -2.03
N GLN A 30 -5.23 -7.48 -2.96
CA GLN A 30 -5.49 -7.32 -4.40
C GLN A 30 -6.57 -6.28 -4.75
N PRO A 31 -6.49 -5.04 -4.23
CA PRO A 31 -7.47 -4.01 -4.55
C PRO A 31 -7.46 -3.69 -6.05
N SER A 32 -8.62 -3.41 -6.62
CA SER A 32 -8.74 -3.02 -8.03
C SER A 32 -8.01 -1.69 -8.31
N PHE A 33 -7.61 -1.45 -9.56
CA PHE A 33 -6.97 -0.18 -9.93
C PHE A 33 -7.86 1.03 -9.66
N ALA A 34 -9.18 0.89 -9.86
CA ALA A 34 -10.16 1.92 -9.54
C ALA A 34 -10.19 2.22 -8.04
N LEU A 35 -10.12 1.18 -7.19
CA LEU A 35 -10.10 1.34 -5.73
C LEU A 35 -8.81 2.01 -5.26
N VAL A 36 -7.65 1.63 -5.80
CA VAL A 36 -6.37 2.31 -5.51
C VAL A 36 -6.40 3.77 -5.95
N SER A 37 -6.97 4.06 -7.12
CA SER A 37 -7.16 5.43 -7.62
C SER A 37 -8.08 6.24 -6.69
N PHE A 38 -9.15 5.63 -6.21
CA PHE A 38 -10.03 6.24 -5.20
C PHE A 38 -9.28 6.52 -3.90
N TRP A 39 -8.47 5.58 -3.39
CA TRP A 39 -7.67 5.80 -2.18
C TRP A 39 -6.63 6.92 -2.35
N ARG A 40 -6.02 7.05 -3.53
CA ARG A 40 -5.12 8.17 -3.83
C ARG A 40 -5.86 9.51 -3.73
N LYS A 41 -7.04 9.60 -4.34
CA LYS A 41 -7.83 10.85 -4.38
C LYS A 41 -8.46 11.23 -3.04
N THR A 42 -8.83 10.25 -2.22
CA THR A 42 -9.69 10.50 -1.04
C THR A 42 -9.06 10.14 0.30
N ARG A 43 -8.01 9.32 0.31
CA ARG A 43 -7.41 8.74 1.54
C ARG A 43 -5.90 8.91 1.60
N GLY A 44 -5.28 9.68 0.70
CA GLY A 44 -3.84 9.94 0.71
C GLY A 44 -2.98 8.70 0.50
N PHE A 45 -3.45 7.74 -0.32
CA PHE A 45 -2.65 6.55 -0.63
C PHE A 45 -1.30 6.96 -1.27
N PRO A 46 -0.17 6.33 -0.90
CA PRO A 46 1.14 6.76 -1.36
C PRO A 46 1.28 6.73 -2.89
N GLU A 47 2.04 7.69 -3.41
CA GLU A 47 2.37 7.72 -4.82
C GLU A 47 3.41 6.66 -5.16
N SER A 48 3.28 6.09 -6.36
CA SER A 48 4.25 5.15 -6.89
C SER A 48 5.16 5.86 -7.88
N PHE A 49 6.47 5.69 -7.76
CA PHE A 49 7.45 6.20 -8.71
C PHE A 49 7.93 5.08 -9.65
N LYS A 50 8.52 5.47 -10.77
CA LYS A 50 9.11 4.53 -11.74
C LYS A 50 10.50 4.15 -11.25
N GLY A 51 10.77 2.86 -11.10
CA GLY A 51 12.13 2.39 -10.83
C GLY A 51 12.89 2.04 -12.10
N ASN A 52 13.94 1.25 -11.97
CA ASN A 52 14.66 0.73 -13.13
C ASN A 52 13.75 -0.24 -13.92
N GLY A 53 13.39 0.12 -15.14
CA GLY A 53 12.55 -0.68 -16.04
C GLY A 53 11.07 -0.28 -16.07
N ARG A 54 10.18 -1.28 -16.19
CA ARG A 54 8.72 -1.09 -16.26
C ARG A 54 8.04 -1.13 -14.89
N ASN A 55 8.77 -1.50 -13.84
CA ASN A 55 8.21 -1.68 -12.51
C ASN A 55 8.01 -0.33 -11.81
N ARG A 56 6.93 -0.26 -11.03
CA ARG A 56 6.62 0.88 -10.17
C ARG A 56 6.86 0.50 -8.73
N PHE A 57 7.35 1.43 -7.94
CA PHE A 57 7.72 1.22 -6.55
C PHE A 57 7.02 2.24 -5.67
N LEU A 58 6.77 1.88 -4.41
CA LEU A 58 6.30 2.79 -3.36
C LEU A 58 7.33 2.80 -2.24
N LEU A 59 7.41 3.91 -1.52
CA LEU A 59 8.17 3.97 -0.28
C LEU A 59 7.48 3.12 0.78
N THR A 60 8.21 2.13 1.31
CA THR A 60 7.67 1.18 2.28
C THR A 60 7.19 1.89 3.54
N ASP A 61 7.94 2.89 4.01
CA ASP A 61 7.56 3.68 5.19
C ASP A 61 6.25 4.46 5.00
N GLN A 62 6.06 5.07 3.83
CA GLN A 62 4.83 5.80 3.52
C GLN A 62 3.63 4.84 3.45
N LEU A 63 3.84 3.66 2.87
CA LEU A 63 2.81 2.64 2.78
C LEU A 63 2.45 2.07 4.16
N ALA A 64 3.44 1.74 4.98
CA ALA A 64 3.22 1.26 6.34
C ALA A 64 2.44 2.28 7.18
N LYS A 65 2.85 3.55 7.14
CA LYS A 65 2.16 4.65 7.84
C LYS A 65 0.71 4.80 7.36
N TRP A 66 0.48 4.72 6.05
CA TRP A 66 -0.87 4.78 5.51
C TRP A 66 -1.72 3.61 5.98
N ILE A 67 -1.20 2.37 5.95
CA ILE A 67 -1.88 1.15 6.43
C ILE A 67 -2.31 1.30 7.89
N GLU A 68 -1.41 1.77 8.75
CA GLU A 68 -1.66 2.00 10.17
C GLU A 68 -2.76 3.05 10.41
N GLN A 69 -2.76 4.13 9.61
CA GLN A 69 -3.82 5.15 9.65
C GLN A 69 -5.20 4.59 9.25
N GLN A 70 -5.26 3.53 8.44
CA GLN A 70 -6.52 2.87 8.10
C GLN A 70 -6.97 1.86 9.17
N GLY A 71 -6.18 1.66 10.23
CA GLY A 71 -6.48 0.74 11.33
C GLY A 71 -6.01 -0.70 11.10
N ALA A 72 -5.15 -0.93 10.11
CA ALA A 72 -4.51 -2.22 9.88
C ALA A 72 -3.10 -2.26 10.52
N ARG A 73 -2.67 -3.42 10.99
CA ARG A 73 -1.33 -3.63 11.54
C ARG A 73 -0.35 -3.94 10.42
N CYS A 74 0.72 -3.17 10.32
CA CYS A 74 1.84 -3.44 9.42
C CYS A 74 2.93 -4.23 10.14
N ILE A 75 3.44 -5.31 9.52
CA ILE A 75 4.59 -6.08 10.00
C ILE A 75 5.64 -6.07 8.89
N ARG A 76 6.88 -5.70 9.24
CA ARG A 76 8.01 -5.75 8.31
C ARG A 76 8.70 -7.10 8.42
N ILE A 77 8.98 -7.72 7.29
CA ILE A 77 9.64 -9.04 7.18
C ILE A 77 10.89 -8.99 6.31
#